data_AF-A0AA37T3C5-F1
#
_entry.id   AF-A0AA37T3C5-F1
#
_cell.length_a   1.000
_cell.length_b   1.000
_cell.length_c   1.000
_cell.angle_alpha   90.00
_cell.angle_beta   90.00
_cell.angle_gamma   90.00
#
_symmetry.space_group_name_H-M   'P 1'
#
loop_
_entity.id
_entity.type
_entity.pdbx_description
1 polymer ?
#
loop_
_entity_poly.entity_id
_entity_poly.type
_entity_poly.pdbx_seq_one_letter_code
_entity_poly.pdbx_strand_id
1 'polypeptide(L)'
;MPNWIRQFIVGSIESSPLPLFLVYMQFIDQRFTKEWLGPYLISSIAAVLSTGYLLSIKRPLNRLFIGINAYFLSGLISVVMNINSINQLYGIMGASAMLMWMTLMGLVITMARGSLHPEKKHQGLSETQHATTKARLTSLFFVLLCAVCTAFSWYTQGSRLMSELVPFIGLFTLHSIWFLKHNSYAD
;
A
#
# COMPACT_ATOMS: atom_id res chain seq x y z
N MET A 1 26.35 13.05 -2.64
CA MET A 1 25.88 11.65 -2.66
C MET A 1 25.28 11.35 -4.03
N PRO A 2 25.60 10.22 -4.67
CA PRO A 2 25.03 9.84 -5.96
C PRO A 2 23.50 9.81 -5.94
N ASN A 3 22.85 10.25 -7.02
CA ASN A 3 21.39 10.36 -7.12
C ASN A 3 20.67 9.02 -6.90
N TRP A 4 21.26 7.91 -7.37
CA TRP A 4 20.69 6.58 -7.18
C TRP A 4 20.67 6.15 -5.71
N ILE A 5 21.71 6.48 -4.93
CA ILE A 5 21.76 6.20 -3.48
C ILE A 5 20.66 7.00 -2.77
N ARG A 6 20.45 8.25 -3.17
CA ARG A 6 19.38 9.08 -2.60
C ARG A 6 18.00 8.48 -2.87
N GLN A 7 17.74 8.06 -4.11
CA GLN A 7 16.46 7.45 -4.48
C GLN A 7 16.23 6.13 -3.74
N PHE A 8 17.28 5.32 -3.57
CA PHE A 8 17.24 4.08 -2.80
C PHE A 8 16.89 4.34 -1.34
N ILE A 9 17.64 5.21 -0.65
CA ILE A 9 17.39 5.53 0.77
C ILE A 9 15.97 6.06 0.98
N VAL A 10 15.52 6.98 0.13
CA VAL A 10 14.18 7.55 0.26
C VAL A 10 13.11 6.49 -0.05
N GLY A 11 13.38 5.53 -0.95
CA GLY A 11 12.52 4.37 -1.20
C GLY A 11 12.44 3.42 0.01
N SER A 12 13.56 3.16 0.67
CA SER A 12 13.61 2.35 1.89
C SER A 12 12.87 2.99 3.07
N ILE A 13 12.87 4.32 3.16
CA ILE A 13 12.09 5.04 4.17
C ILE A 13 10.59 4.74 4.00
N GLU A 14 10.10 4.75 2.77
CA GLU A 14 8.68 4.49 2.48
C GLU A 14 8.26 3.05 2.83
N SER A 15 9.14 2.08 2.57
CA SER A 15 8.85 0.67 2.87
C SER A 15 9.05 0.30 4.33
N SER A 16 9.79 1.10 5.12
CA SER A 16 10.19 0.80 6.50
C SER A 16 9.09 0.35 7.48
N PRO A 17 7.82 0.84 7.42
CA PRO A 17 6.78 0.40 8.35
C PRO A 17 6.50 -1.10 8.28
N LEU A 18 6.56 -1.68 7.07
CA LEU A 18 6.21 -3.08 6.86
C LEU A 18 7.24 -4.06 7.44
N PRO A 19 8.56 -3.95 7.17
CA PRO A 19 9.57 -4.76 7.83
C PRO A 19 9.54 -4.62 9.34
N LEU A 20 9.32 -3.41 9.88
CA LEU A 20 9.19 -3.20 11.33
C LEU A 20 8.05 -4.02 11.90
N PHE A 21 6.87 -3.98 11.27
CA PHE A 21 5.72 -4.80 11.66
C PHE A 21 6.07 -6.28 11.65
N LEU A 22 6.60 -6.78 10.53
CA LEU A 22 6.87 -8.20 10.31
C LEU A 22 7.93 -8.76 11.27
N VAL A 23 8.97 -7.99 11.54
CA VAL A 23 10.03 -8.35 12.50
C VAL A 23 9.45 -8.39 13.92
N TYR A 24 8.69 -7.36 14.32
CA TYR A 24 8.07 -7.33 15.64
C TYR A 24 7.11 -8.52 15.84
N MET A 25 6.31 -8.85 14.82
CA MET A 25 5.38 -9.98 14.85
C MET A 25 6.03 -11.36 15.08
N GLN A 26 7.36 -11.49 14.92
CA GLN A 26 8.08 -12.73 15.25
C GLN A 26 8.33 -12.90 16.75
N PHE A 27 8.23 -11.82 17.53
CA PHE A 27 8.59 -11.80 18.95
C PHE A 27 7.37 -11.82 19.89
N ILE A 28 6.16 -11.94 19.35
CA ILE A 28 4.91 -11.92 20.13
C ILE A 28 4.06 -13.16 19.90
N ASP A 29 3.19 -13.48 20.84
CA ASP A 29 2.15 -14.50 20.69
C ASP A 29 0.94 -13.93 19.95
N GLN A 30 0.80 -14.36 18.70
CA GLN A 30 -0.25 -13.89 17.80
C GLN A 30 -1.66 -14.34 18.25
N ARG A 31 -1.78 -15.26 19.21
CA ARG A 31 -3.06 -15.71 19.76
C ARG A 31 -3.72 -14.67 20.66
N PHE A 32 -2.95 -13.75 21.23
CA PHE A 32 -3.47 -12.72 22.12
C PHE A 32 -3.57 -11.37 21.42
N THR A 33 -4.80 -10.91 21.13
CA THR A 33 -5.05 -9.62 20.47
C THR A 33 -4.37 -8.43 21.16
N LYS A 34 -4.19 -8.47 22.48
CA LYS A 34 -3.51 -7.40 23.23
C LYS A 34 -2.05 -7.23 22.80
N GLU A 35 -1.38 -8.30 22.39
CA GLU A 35 0.02 -8.25 21.97
C GLU A 35 0.18 -7.59 20.59
N TRP A 36 -0.90 -7.47 19.82
CA TRP A 36 -0.90 -6.80 18.51
C TRP A 36 -0.75 -5.27 18.62
N LEU A 37 -0.93 -4.69 19.82
CA LEU A 37 -0.76 -3.25 20.03
C LEU A 37 0.66 -2.79 19.69
N GLY A 38 1.68 -3.52 20.16
CA GLY A 38 3.09 -3.20 19.94
C GLY A 38 3.47 -3.07 18.45
N PRO A 39 3.28 -4.11 17.62
CA PRO A 39 3.63 -4.07 16.20
C PRO A 39 2.82 -3.03 15.44
N TYR A 40 1.52 -2.86 15.73
CA TYR A 40 0.74 -1.78 15.10
C TYR A 40 1.25 -0.40 15.49
N LEU A 41 1.51 -0.15 16.78
CA LEU A 41 1.97 1.15 17.26
C LEU A 41 3.28 1.57 16.61
N ILE A 42 4.30 0.72 16.63
CA ILE A 42 5.61 1.06 16.07
C ILE A 42 5.54 1.29 14.56
N SER A 43 4.74 0.48 13.86
CA SER A 43 4.59 0.56 12.40
C SER A 43 3.76 1.76 11.99
N SER A 44 2.72 2.12 12.75
CA SER A 44 1.94 3.34 12.56
C SER A 44 2.79 4.59 12.79
N ILE A 45 3.62 4.62 13.83
CA ILE A 45 4.56 5.74 14.05
C ILE A 45 5.51 5.86 12.87
N ALA A 46 6.13 4.75 12.46
CA ALA A 46 7.01 4.74 11.29
C ALA A 46 6.29 5.20 10.01
N ALA A 47 5.04 4.77 9.80
CA ALA A 47 4.22 5.15 8.65
C ALA A 47 3.90 6.64 8.63
N VAL A 48 3.55 7.24 9.78
CA VAL A 48 3.28 8.67 9.89
C VAL A 48 4.54 9.48 9.66
N LEU A 49 5.66 9.09 10.28
CA LEU A 49 6.95 9.77 10.13
C LEU A 49 7.47 9.69 8.69
N SER A 50 7.45 8.50 8.08
CA SER A 50 7.91 8.30 6.71
C SER A 50 7.02 9.07 5.72
N THR A 51 5.71 8.98 5.86
CA THR A 51 4.76 9.72 5.02
C THR A 51 4.94 11.23 5.17
N GLY A 52 5.03 11.73 6.40
CA GLY A 52 5.24 13.16 6.69
C GLY A 52 6.55 13.70 6.09
N TYR A 53 7.65 12.95 6.24
CA TYR A 53 8.93 13.29 5.65
C TYR A 53 8.90 13.30 4.11
N LEU A 54 8.28 12.29 3.49
CA LEU A 54 8.16 12.23 2.03
C LEU A 54 7.30 13.35 1.45
N LEU A 55 6.23 13.73 2.16
CA LEU A 55 5.40 14.87 1.81
C LEU A 55 6.17 16.19 1.96
N SER A 56 6.99 16.35 3.00
CA SER A 56 7.78 17.59 3.21
C SER A 56 8.81 17.81 2.09
N ILE A 57 9.34 16.74 1.50
CA ILE A 57 10.24 16.82 0.34
C ILE A 57 9.51 16.77 -1.02
N LYS A 58 8.17 16.85 -1.02
CA LYS A 58 7.30 16.82 -2.22
C LYS A 58 7.51 15.57 -3.09
N ARG A 59 7.88 14.43 -2.51
CA ARG A 59 8.01 13.17 -3.25
C ARG A 59 6.61 12.57 -3.48
N PRO A 60 6.29 12.07 -4.69
CA PRO A 60 5.07 11.31 -4.88
C PRO A 60 5.12 10.02 -4.05
N LEU A 61 4.07 9.79 -3.28
CA LEU A 61 3.90 8.58 -2.47
C LEU A 61 3.45 7.41 -3.37
N ASN A 62 4.01 6.24 -3.11
CA ASN A 62 3.59 4.99 -3.72
C ASN A 62 2.26 4.54 -3.11
N ARG A 63 1.30 4.28 -3.98
CA ARG A 63 -0.07 3.92 -3.61
C ARG A 63 -0.17 2.59 -2.85
N LEU A 64 0.73 1.66 -3.14
CA LEU A 64 0.81 0.38 -2.42
C LEU A 64 1.18 0.64 -0.96
N PHE A 65 2.18 1.49 -0.70
CA PHE A 65 2.58 1.86 0.65
C PHE A 65 1.55 2.72 1.37
N ILE A 66 0.77 3.56 0.66
CA ILE A 66 -0.38 4.25 1.26
C ILE A 66 -1.39 3.23 1.80
N GLY A 67 -1.71 2.18 1.03
CA GLY A 67 -2.60 1.10 1.48
C GLY A 67 -2.08 0.37 2.71
N ILE A 68 -0.79 0.03 2.72
CA ILE A 68 -0.12 -0.61 3.85
C ILE A 68 -0.14 0.30 5.10
N ASN A 69 0.15 1.59 4.93
CA ASN A 69 0.11 2.57 6.02
C ASN A 69 -1.31 2.73 6.57
N ALA A 70 -2.32 2.74 5.70
CA ALA A 70 -3.72 2.78 6.11
C ALA A 70 -4.11 1.53 6.91
N TYR A 71 -3.63 0.35 6.52
CA TYR A 71 -3.81 -0.89 7.29
C TYR A 71 -3.19 -0.81 8.70
N PHE A 72 -1.97 -0.27 8.83
CA PHE A 72 -1.37 -0.13 10.16
C PHE A 72 -2.12 0.85 11.05
N LEU A 73 -2.51 2.01 10.49
CA LEU A 73 -3.28 3.00 11.23
C LEU A 73 -4.65 2.47 11.66
N SER A 74 -5.36 1.76 10.77
CA SER A 74 -6.65 1.16 11.12
C SER A 74 -6.51 0.03 12.14
N GLY A 75 -5.45 -0.77 12.05
CA GLY A 75 -5.10 -1.77 13.07
C GLY A 75 -4.83 -1.16 14.43
N LEU A 76 -4.02 -0.09 14.49
CA LEU A 76 -3.75 0.63 15.73
C LEU A 76 -5.04 1.19 16.34
N ILE A 77 -5.87 1.88 15.55
CA ILE A 77 -7.15 2.44 15.99
C ILE A 77 -8.05 1.32 16.53
N SER A 78 -8.13 0.20 15.82
CA SER A 78 -8.95 -0.95 16.21
C SER A 78 -8.53 -1.55 17.55
N VAL A 79 -7.23 -1.68 17.82
CA VAL A 79 -6.72 -2.20 19.09
C VAL A 79 -6.94 -1.18 20.22
N VAL A 80 -6.65 0.10 19.99
CA VAL A 80 -6.82 1.17 21.01
C VAL A 80 -8.28 1.37 21.38
N MET A 81 -9.18 1.36 20.40
CA MET A 81 -10.63 1.53 20.62
C MET A 81 -11.33 0.22 21.00
N ASN A 82 -10.59 -0.89 21.09
CA ASN A 82 -11.13 -2.22 21.40
C ASN A 82 -12.29 -2.64 20.47
N ILE A 83 -12.15 -2.36 19.17
CA ILE A 83 -13.15 -2.70 18.14
C ILE A 83 -12.97 -4.17 17.75
N ASN A 84 -13.62 -5.06 18.51
CA ASN A 84 -13.46 -6.51 18.37
C ASN A 84 -13.69 -7.03 16.94
N SER A 85 -14.64 -6.47 16.20
CA SER A 85 -14.96 -6.92 14.84
C SER A 85 -13.79 -6.75 13.87
N ILE A 86 -13.07 -5.62 13.94
CA ILE A 86 -11.92 -5.37 13.06
C ILE A 86 -10.72 -6.20 13.50
N ASN A 87 -10.49 -6.32 14.81
CA ASN A 87 -9.42 -7.15 15.34
C ASN A 87 -9.60 -8.64 14.97
N GLN A 88 -10.82 -9.17 15.05
CA GLN A 88 -11.13 -10.53 14.61
C GLN A 88 -10.95 -10.68 13.10
N LEU A 89 -11.41 -9.70 12.31
CA LEU A 89 -11.21 -9.70 10.87
C LEU A 89 -9.71 -9.75 10.52
N TYR A 90 -8.87 -8.99 11.20
CA TYR A 90 -7.42 -8.99 10.94
C TYR A 90 -6.74 -10.26 11.42
N GLY A 91 -7.20 -10.84 12.53
CA GLY A 91 -6.78 -12.16 13.01
C GLY A 91 -7.07 -13.27 12.01
N ILE A 92 -8.24 -13.26 11.39
CA ILE A 92 -8.65 -14.26 10.39
C ILE A 92 -7.94 -14.04 9.05
N MET A 93 -7.88 -12.79 8.59
CA MET A 93 -7.38 -12.46 7.25
C MET A 93 -5.86 -12.42 7.15
N GLY A 94 -5.14 -12.15 8.25
CA GLY A 94 -3.69 -11.97 8.25
C GLY A 94 -3.22 -11.03 7.13
N ALA A 95 -2.33 -11.52 6.27
CA ALA A 95 -1.79 -10.76 5.14
C ALA A 95 -2.86 -10.37 4.08
N SER A 96 -3.96 -11.12 3.96
CA SER A 96 -5.06 -10.78 3.03
C SER A 96 -5.72 -9.45 3.41
N ALA A 97 -5.77 -9.10 4.70
CA ALA A 97 -6.32 -7.80 5.14
C ALA A 97 -5.49 -6.63 4.62
N MET A 98 -4.17 -6.78 4.62
CA MET A 98 -3.28 -5.73 4.10
C MET A 98 -3.48 -5.53 2.59
N LEU A 99 -3.58 -6.62 1.81
CA LEU A 99 -3.89 -6.53 0.38
C LEU A 99 -5.28 -5.92 0.12
N MET A 100 -6.28 -6.24 0.95
CA MET A 100 -7.60 -5.62 0.90
C MET A 100 -7.53 -4.09 1.08
N TRP A 101 -6.75 -3.59 2.04
CA TRP A 101 -6.51 -2.16 2.20
C TRP A 101 -5.77 -1.52 1.03
N MET A 102 -4.82 -2.24 0.44
CA MET A 102 -4.13 -1.78 -0.77
C MET A 102 -5.10 -1.64 -1.94
N THR A 103 -6.02 -2.59 -2.12
CA THR A 103 -7.10 -2.49 -3.12
C THR A 103 -8.02 -1.31 -2.82
N LEU A 104 -8.48 -1.18 -1.56
CA LEU A 104 -9.42 -0.13 -1.15
C LEU A 104 -8.82 1.27 -1.32
N MET A 105 -7.60 1.49 -0.83
CA MET A 105 -6.90 2.76 -1.02
C MET A 105 -6.58 3.03 -2.48
N GLY A 106 -6.25 2.00 -3.26
CA GLY A 106 -6.09 2.11 -4.71
C GLY A 106 -7.37 2.61 -5.39
N LEU A 107 -8.54 2.06 -5.02
CA LEU A 107 -9.84 2.52 -5.51
C LEU A 107 -10.12 3.97 -5.09
N VAL A 108 -9.98 4.29 -3.80
CA VAL A 108 -10.22 5.64 -3.26
C VAL A 108 -9.36 6.66 -3.98
N ILE A 109 -8.05 6.40 -4.15
CA ILE A 109 -7.14 7.30 -4.87
C ILE A 109 -7.54 7.43 -6.34
N THR A 110 -7.93 6.34 -6.99
CA THR A 110 -8.37 6.35 -8.40
C THR A 110 -9.62 7.22 -8.57
N MET A 111 -10.60 7.08 -7.67
CA MET A 111 -11.85 7.85 -7.69
C MET A 111 -11.63 9.32 -7.30
N ALA A 112 -10.85 9.58 -6.24
CA ALA A 112 -10.54 10.93 -5.78
C ALA A 112 -9.81 11.74 -6.86
N ARG A 113 -8.87 11.13 -7.59
CA ARG A 113 -8.21 11.77 -8.74
C ARG A 113 -9.16 12.02 -9.90
N GLY A 114 -10.24 11.25 -9.99
CA GLY A 114 -11.34 11.49 -10.91
C GLY A 114 -12.14 12.75 -10.58
N SER A 115 -12.31 13.03 -9.29
CA SER A 115 -13.11 14.12 -8.74
C SER A 115 -12.33 15.44 -8.57
N LEU A 116 -11.03 15.38 -8.25
CA LEU A 116 -10.20 16.57 -7.92
C LEU A 116 -9.66 17.35 -9.14
N HIS A 117 -9.99 16.95 -10.37
CA HIS A 117 -9.69 17.73 -11.58
C HIS A 117 -10.92 17.93 -12.50
N PRO A 118 -11.97 18.67 -12.07
CA PRO A 118 -13.05 19.06 -12.98
C PRO A 118 -12.67 20.27 -13.86
N GLU A 119 -11.72 21.12 -13.45
CA GLU A 119 -11.66 22.50 -13.95
C GLU A 119 -10.54 22.84 -14.95
N LYS A 120 -9.61 21.93 -15.27
CA LYS A 120 -8.64 22.17 -16.38
C LYS A 120 -9.18 21.71 -17.74
N LYS A 121 -10.49 21.80 -17.95
CA LYS A 121 -11.16 21.36 -19.18
C LYS A 121 -11.20 22.45 -20.28
N HIS A 122 -10.60 23.63 -20.08
CA HIS A 122 -10.80 24.75 -21.02
C HIS A 122 -9.57 25.29 -21.75
N GLN A 123 -8.37 24.73 -21.61
CA GLN A 123 -7.22 25.17 -22.42
C GLN A 123 -6.34 23.97 -22.82
N GLY A 124 -6.47 23.52 -24.09
CA GLY A 124 -5.59 22.53 -24.74
C GLY A 124 -6.00 21.06 -24.55
N LEU A 125 -7.06 20.62 -25.22
CA LEU A 125 -7.85 19.43 -24.84
C LEU A 125 -7.47 18.07 -25.45
N SER A 126 -6.58 17.94 -26.44
CA SER A 126 -6.36 16.62 -27.06
C SER A 126 -5.32 15.76 -26.33
N GLU A 127 -4.12 16.29 -26.05
CA GLU A 127 -3.04 15.47 -25.45
C GLU A 127 -3.22 15.20 -23.95
N THR A 128 -3.82 16.13 -23.21
CA THR A 128 -4.05 16.01 -21.76
C THR A 128 -5.18 15.04 -21.40
N GLN A 129 -6.21 14.90 -22.25
CA GLN A 129 -7.29 13.92 -22.05
C GLN A 129 -6.81 12.46 -22.26
N HIS A 130 -5.94 12.22 -23.24
CA HIS A 130 -5.37 10.89 -23.46
C HIS A 130 -4.42 10.48 -22.31
N ALA A 131 -3.60 11.40 -21.81
CA ALA A 131 -2.70 11.14 -20.68
C ALA A 131 -3.47 10.82 -19.38
N THR A 132 -4.56 11.54 -19.10
CA THR A 132 -5.38 11.31 -17.90
C THR A 132 -6.19 10.00 -17.97
N THR A 133 -6.71 9.65 -19.15
CA THR A 133 -7.43 8.38 -19.37
C THR A 133 -6.50 7.18 -19.24
N LYS A 134 -5.30 7.24 -19.85
CA LYS A 134 -4.27 6.20 -19.74
C LYS A 134 -3.83 6.00 -18.29
N ALA A 135 -3.62 7.09 -17.54
CA ALA A 135 -3.25 7.03 -16.13
C ALA A 135 -4.35 6.41 -15.24
N ARG A 136 -5.64 6.65 -15.53
CA ARG A 136 -6.76 6.00 -14.83
C ARG A 136 -6.83 4.51 -15.14
N LEU A 137 -6.67 4.12 -16.40
CA LEU A 137 -6.75 2.73 -16.83
C LEU A 137 -5.62 1.89 -16.20
N THR A 138 -4.41 2.44 -16.17
CA THR A 138 -3.28 1.88 -15.41
C THR A 138 -3.61 1.74 -13.92
N SER A 139 -4.21 2.78 -13.32
CA SER A 139 -4.60 2.75 -11.92
C SER A 139 -5.58 1.62 -11.61
N LEU A 140 -6.59 1.46 -12.47
CA LEU A 140 -7.59 0.40 -12.36
C LEU A 140 -6.97 -0.99 -12.58
N PHE A 141 -6.03 -1.12 -13.50
CA PHE A 141 -5.29 -2.38 -13.70
C PHE A 141 -4.55 -2.80 -12.43
N PHE A 142 -3.87 -1.88 -11.75
CA PHE A 142 -3.22 -2.18 -10.47
C PHE A 142 -4.19 -2.53 -9.35
N VAL A 143 -5.33 -1.84 -9.28
CA VAL A 143 -6.39 -2.17 -8.33
C VAL A 143 -6.93 -3.57 -8.59
N LEU A 144 -7.18 -3.91 -9.86
CA LEU A 144 -7.63 -5.24 -10.27
C LEU A 144 -6.59 -6.30 -9.88
N LEU A 145 -5.31 -6.03 -10.14
CA LEU A 145 -4.23 -6.94 -9.77
C LEU A 145 -4.16 -7.15 -8.25
N CYS A 146 -4.23 -6.08 -7.45
CA CYS A 146 -4.35 -6.19 -5.99
C CYS A 146 -5.57 -7.00 -5.60
N ALA A 147 -6.74 -6.76 -6.21
CA ALA A 147 -7.96 -7.50 -5.90
C ALA A 147 -7.85 -9.01 -6.20
N VAL A 148 -7.21 -9.37 -7.32
CA VAL A 148 -6.91 -10.77 -7.65
C VAL A 148 -5.95 -11.38 -6.64
N CYS A 149 -4.89 -10.66 -6.26
CA CYS A 149 -3.97 -11.11 -5.21
C CYS A 149 -4.68 -11.28 -3.85
N THR A 150 -5.59 -10.37 -3.49
CA THR A 150 -6.40 -10.47 -2.27
C THR A 150 -7.31 -11.69 -2.31
N ALA A 151 -8.00 -11.95 -3.43
CA ALA A 151 -8.86 -13.11 -3.59
C ALA A 151 -8.07 -14.42 -3.55
N PHE A 152 -6.91 -14.46 -4.21
CA PHE A 152 -6.01 -15.60 -4.19
C PHE A 152 -5.47 -15.86 -2.77
N SER A 153 -5.03 -14.80 -2.09
CA SER A 153 -4.56 -14.84 -0.70
C SER A 153 -5.64 -15.39 0.23
N TRP A 154 -6.89 -14.93 0.07
CA TRP A 154 -8.04 -15.40 0.83
C TRP A 154 -8.32 -16.89 0.58
N TYR A 155 -8.31 -17.32 -0.68
CA TYR A 155 -8.58 -18.73 -1.04
C TYR A 155 -7.50 -19.68 -0.50
N THR A 156 -6.26 -19.21 -0.34
CA THR A 156 -5.10 -20.02 0.04
C THR A 156 -4.66 -19.84 1.50
N GLN A 157 -5.52 -19.30 2.37
CA GLN A 157 -5.23 -19.00 3.79
C GLN A 157 -4.60 -20.14 4.58
N GLY A 158 -4.80 -21.41 4.18
CA GLY A 158 -4.19 -22.57 4.83
C GLY A 158 -2.66 -22.70 4.68
N SER A 159 -2.03 -22.00 3.72
CA SER A 159 -0.58 -22.03 3.53
C SER A 159 -0.01 -20.62 3.54
N ARG A 160 0.78 -20.30 4.58
CA ARG A 160 1.43 -18.98 4.76
C ARG A 160 2.24 -18.55 3.53
N LEU A 161 2.89 -19.49 2.87
CA LEU A 161 3.68 -19.20 1.68
C LEU A 161 2.80 -18.77 0.49
N MET A 162 1.66 -19.44 0.30
CA MET A 162 0.73 -19.15 -0.80
C MET A 162 -0.15 -17.94 -0.51
N SER A 163 -0.57 -17.75 0.74
CA SER A 163 -1.46 -16.65 1.12
C SER A 163 -0.73 -15.33 1.35
N GLU A 164 0.53 -15.35 1.79
CA GLU A 164 1.29 -14.14 2.10
C GLU A 164 2.36 -13.89 1.03
N LEU A 165 3.33 -14.79 0.92
CA LEU A 165 4.57 -14.52 0.19
C LEU A 165 4.35 -14.40 -1.33
N VAL A 166 3.62 -15.35 -1.93
CA VAL A 166 3.34 -15.36 -3.37
C VAL A 166 2.59 -14.10 -3.85
N PRO A 167 1.45 -13.71 -3.26
CA PRO A 167 0.71 -12.53 -3.73
C PRO A 167 1.49 -11.23 -3.49
N PHE A 168 2.20 -11.10 -2.37
CA PHE A 168 3.01 -9.90 -2.13
C PHE A 168 4.18 -9.77 -3.09
N ILE A 169 4.99 -10.83 -3.27
CA ILE A 169 6.12 -10.80 -4.20
C ILE A 169 5.62 -10.61 -5.63
N GLY A 170 4.56 -11.32 -6.03
CA GLY A 170 3.97 -11.19 -7.37
C GLY A 170 3.52 -9.76 -7.64
N LEU A 171 2.78 -9.15 -6.70
CA LEU A 171 2.30 -7.79 -6.82
C LEU A 171 3.44 -6.76 -6.90
N PHE A 172 4.43 -6.83 -6.01
CA PHE A 172 5.56 -5.91 -6.02
C PHE A 172 6.47 -6.09 -7.24
N THR A 173 6.65 -7.33 -7.71
CA THR A 173 7.46 -7.64 -8.91
C THR A 173 6.77 -7.09 -10.16
N LEU A 174 5.47 -7.37 -10.33
CA LEU A 174 4.70 -6.85 -11.46
C LEU A 174 4.63 -5.32 -11.44
N HIS A 175 4.46 -4.72 -10.26
CA HIS A 175 4.53 -3.27 -10.11
C HIS A 175 5.89 -2.71 -10.52
N SER A 176 6.98 -3.34 -10.11
CA SER A 176 8.34 -2.90 -10.43
C SER A 176 8.65 -3.02 -11.92
N ILE A 177 8.31 -4.17 -12.55
CA ILE A 177 8.48 -4.38 -13.99
C ILE A 177 7.67 -3.35 -14.79
N TRP A 178 6.42 -3.13 -14.40
CA TRP A 178 5.55 -2.19 -15.07
C TRP A 178 6.08 -0.76 -14.94
N PHE A 179 6.54 -0.37 -13.76
CA PHE A 179 7.13 0.94 -13.49
C PHE A 179 8.39 1.17 -14.33
N LEU A 180 9.31 0.19 -14.38
CA LEU A 180 10.52 0.25 -15.20
C LEU A 180 10.19 0.42 -16.69
N LYS A 181 9.21 -0.35 -17.18
CA LYS A 181 8.80 -0.29 -18.59
C LYS A 181 8.16 1.06 -18.95
N HIS A 182 7.43 1.71 -18.05
CA HIS A 182 6.73 2.95 -18.37
C HIS A 182 7.53 4.23 -18.06
N ASN A 183 8.51 4.17 -17.14
CA ASN A 183 9.43 5.29 -16.90
C ASN A 183 10.65 5.30 -17.83
N SER A 184 11.02 4.18 -18.47
CA SER A 184 12.12 4.16 -19.47
C SER A 184 11.79 4.90 -20.77
N TYR A 185 10.58 5.44 -20.93
CA TYR A 185 10.17 6.27 -22.06
C TYR A 185 10.12 7.78 -21.74
N ALA A 186 10.65 8.18 -20.58
CA ALA A 186 10.66 9.57 -20.13
C ALA A 186 12.06 10.23 -20.16
N ASP A 187 13.08 9.50 -20.62
CA ASP A 187 14.43 9.98 -20.96
C ASP A 187 14.63 9.88 -22.48
#